data_AF-A0A1Q8LKZ4-F1
#
_entry.id   AF-A0A1Q8LKZ4-F1
#
_cell.length_a   1.000
_cell.length_b   1.000
_cell.length_c   1.000
_cell.angle_alpha   90.00
_cell.angle_beta   90.00
_cell.angle_gamma   90.00
#
_symmetry.space_group_name_H-M   'P 1'
#
loop_
_entity.id
_entity.type
_entity.pdbx_description
1 polymer ?
#
loop_
_entity_poly.entity_id
_entity_poly.type
_entity_poly.pdbx_seq_one_letter_code
_entity_poly.pdbx_strand_id
1 'polypeptide(L)'
;MGAQVSIGDFALMSGLSRKALRHYHDIGILEPAHIDPDTGYRFYDTGQVDHAHIIRRFRSLGMSIPDIKALLSTDDAGARTEIITTHLEQMEAALAQTRDTVGALRELLTPARPPTDVTLRHEPALPVWAISAVIDVSEIDDWFTASLRTLHQAVATAPGAPDAMVPGGLYERALFLEQQGRATMFVPAPPSIDPPEAVQAEVLPRTEFAVLTHPGGHDGIDRSYAALGIYVNEHLISSQGPIREHYVGGTPTDPARFTATEICWPIFGTTASSE
;
A
#
# COMPACT_ATOMS: atom_id res chain seq x y z
N MET A 1 0.52 -53.79 -15.23
CA MET A 1 0.38 -54.26 -13.85
C MET A 1 1.76 -54.44 -13.28
N GLY A 2 2.06 -53.72 -12.22
CA GLY A 2 3.30 -53.88 -11.48
C GLY A 2 3.16 -54.96 -10.41
N ALA A 3 4.20 -55.13 -9.58
CA ALA A 3 4.12 -56.02 -8.44
C ALA A 3 3.19 -55.43 -7.37
N GLN A 4 2.44 -56.28 -6.67
CA GLN A 4 1.68 -55.87 -5.49
C GLN A 4 2.58 -55.92 -4.25
N VAL A 5 2.62 -54.82 -3.50
CA VAL A 5 3.49 -54.64 -2.33
C VAL A 5 2.68 -54.26 -1.10
N SER A 6 3.22 -54.55 0.08
CA SER A 6 2.60 -54.15 1.33
C SER A 6 2.50 -52.62 1.46
N ILE A 7 1.55 -52.12 2.27
CA ILE A 7 1.49 -50.69 2.63
C ILE A 7 2.81 -50.17 3.24
N GLY A 8 3.61 -51.04 3.86
CA GLY A 8 4.92 -50.69 4.42
C GLY A 8 5.95 -50.40 3.32
N ASP A 9 6.08 -51.31 2.36
CA ASP A 9 7.01 -51.14 1.24
C ASP A 9 6.57 -50.00 0.32
N PHE A 10 5.26 -49.87 0.09
CA PHE A 10 4.70 -48.76 -0.69
C PHE A 10 4.96 -47.40 -0.01
N ALA A 11 4.88 -47.33 1.32
CA ALA A 11 5.22 -46.12 2.08
C ALA A 11 6.69 -45.72 1.88
N LEU A 12 7.60 -46.68 1.83
CA LEU A 12 9.02 -46.42 1.57
C LEU A 12 9.26 -45.88 0.15
N MET A 13 8.62 -46.46 -0.87
CA MET A 13 8.79 -46.05 -2.27
C MET A 13 8.12 -44.71 -2.58
N SER A 14 6.92 -44.47 -2.05
CA SER A 14 6.17 -43.22 -2.26
C SER A 14 6.66 -42.06 -1.36
N GLY A 15 7.29 -42.39 -0.24
CA GLY A 15 7.61 -41.45 0.84
C GLY A 15 6.37 -40.90 1.56
N LEU A 16 5.21 -41.56 1.41
CA LEU A 16 4.01 -41.28 2.19
C LEU A 16 3.99 -42.16 3.43
N SER A 17 3.59 -41.61 4.58
CA SER A 17 3.44 -42.42 5.79
C SER A 17 2.29 -43.43 5.66
N ARG A 18 2.36 -44.56 6.37
CA ARG A 18 1.23 -45.52 6.47
C ARG A 18 -0.08 -44.87 6.93
N LYS A 19 0.00 -43.83 7.79
CA LYS A 19 -1.16 -43.04 8.21
C LYS A 19 -1.75 -42.24 7.04
N ALA A 20 -0.90 -41.58 6.25
CA ALA A 20 -1.32 -40.85 5.07
C ALA A 20 -1.95 -41.79 4.02
N LEU A 21 -1.34 -42.95 3.76
CA LEU A 21 -1.88 -43.95 2.83
C LEU A 21 -3.27 -44.46 3.23
N ARG A 22 -3.47 -44.75 4.53
CA ARG A 22 -4.81 -45.11 5.05
C ARG A 22 -5.79 -43.96 4.86
N HIS A 23 -5.42 -42.75 5.26
CA HIS A 23 -6.28 -41.59 5.09
C HIS A 23 -6.64 -41.33 3.62
N TYR A 24 -5.67 -41.47 2.70
CA TYR A 24 -5.85 -41.27 1.26
C TYR A 24 -6.72 -42.35 0.61
N HIS A 25 -6.65 -43.57 1.12
CA HIS A 25 -7.62 -44.61 0.79
C HIS A 25 -9.02 -44.22 1.28
N ASP A 26 -9.17 -43.80 2.53
CA ASP A 26 -10.49 -43.53 3.12
C ASP A 26 -11.24 -42.38 2.41
N ILE A 27 -10.51 -41.44 1.81
CA ILE A 27 -11.07 -40.33 1.01
C ILE A 27 -11.09 -40.63 -0.50
N GLY A 28 -10.60 -41.80 -0.92
CA GLY A 28 -10.61 -42.26 -2.32
C GLY A 28 -9.72 -41.44 -3.27
N ILE A 29 -8.57 -40.93 -2.80
CA ILE A 29 -7.58 -40.26 -3.67
C ILE A 29 -6.44 -41.21 -4.07
N LEU A 30 -6.20 -42.25 -3.28
CA LEU A 30 -5.24 -43.32 -3.56
C LEU A 30 -5.73 -44.63 -2.93
N GLU A 31 -6.39 -45.46 -3.72
CA GLU A 31 -6.95 -46.73 -3.29
C GLU A 31 -5.92 -47.87 -3.41
N PRO A 32 -5.90 -48.84 -2.48
CA PRO A 32 -5.07 -50.03 -2.60
C PRO A 32 -5.57 -50.89 -3.78
N ALA A 33 -4.65 -51.51 -4.49
CA ALA A 33 -4.97 -52.45 -5.58
C ALA A 33 -5.69 -53.71 -5.05
N HIS A 34 -5.42 -54.10 -3.81
CA HIS A 34 -6.07 -55.23 -3.16
C HIS A 34 -6.15 -55.02 -1.64
N ILE A 35 -7.25 -55.48 -1.04
CA ILE A 35 -7.41 -55.60 0.41
C ILE A 35 -7.67 -57.07 0.70
N ASP A 36 -6.81 -57.66 1.54
CA ASP A 36 -6.97 -59.03 2.02
C ASP A 36 -8.28 -59.13 2.83
N PRO A 37 -9.23 -60.01 2.46
CA PRO A 37 -10.53 -60.10 3.10
C PRO A 37 -10.47 -60.69 4.52
N ASP A 38 -9.46 -61.51 4.82
CA ASP A 38 -9.34 -62.20 6.11
C ASP A 38 -8.59 -61.34 7.14
N THR A 39 -7.60 -60.56 6.68
CA THR A 39 -6.72 -59.77 7.57
C THR A 39 -6.94 -58.26 7.48
N GLY A 40 -7.62 -57.77 6.44
CA GLY A 40 -7.78 -56.33 6.16
C GLY A 40 -6.49 -55.64 5.70
N TYR A 41 -5.44 -56.40 5.37
CA TYR A 41 -4.16 -55.85 4.93
C TYR A 41 -4.27 -55.21 3.55
N ARG A 42 -3.68 -54.03 3.39
CA ARG A 42 -3.71 -53.26 2.14
C ARG A 42 -2.46 -53.51 1.32
N PHE A 43 -2.67 -53.84 0.05
CA PHE A 43 -1.64 -54.03 -0.96
C PHE A 43 -1.81 -53.00 -2.07
N TYR A 44 -0.70 -52.40 -2.50
CA TYR A 44 -0.66 -51.39 -3.55
C TYR A 44 0.15 -51.92 -4.74
N ASP A 45 -0.22 -51.53 -5.94
CA ASP A 45 0.55 -51.85 -7.15
C ASP A 45 1.73 -50.86 -7.26
N THR A 46 2.93 -51.35 -7.56
CA THR A 46 4.13 -50.50 -7.80
C THR A 46 3.92 -49.42 -8.85
N GLY A 47 3.02 -49.61 -9.83
CA GLY A 47 2.62 -48.59 -10.80
C GLY A 47 1.84 -47.41 -10.21
N GLN A 48 1.34 -47.52 -8.96
CA GLN A 48 0.69 -46.40 -8.27
C GLN A 48 1.69 -45.44 -7.61
N VAL A 49 2.99 -45.74 -7.63
CA VAL A 49 4.02 -44.91 -6.99
C VAL A 49 4.08 -43.50 -7.61
N ASP A 50 4.01 -43.40 -8.94
CA ASP A 50 4.01 -42.11 -9.64
C ASP A 50 2.81 -41.25 -9.24
N HIS A 51 1.62 -41.86 -9.15
CA HIS A 51 0.41 -41.18 -8.67
C HIS A 51 0.57 -40.68 -7.23
N ALA A 52 1.15 -41.50 -6.37
CA ALA A 52 1.44 -41.13 -4.98
C ALA A 52 2.46 -39.98 -4.88
N HIS A 53 3.49 -39.96 -5.75
CA HIS A 53 4.46 -38.87 -5.84
C HIS A 53 3.80 -37.56 -6.30
N ILE A 54 2.86 -37.61 -7.25
CA ILE A 54 2.10 -36.43 -7.69
C ILE A 54 1.29 -35.86 -6.53
N ILE A 55 0.51 -36.68 -5.81
CA ILE A 55 -0.26 -36.25 -4.64
C ILE A 55 0.66 -35.60 -3.60
N ARG A 56 1.79 -36.25 -3.29
CA ARG A 56 2.78 -35.73 -2.33
C ARG A 56 3.34 -34.38 -2.75
N ARG A 57 3.65 -34.20 -4.04
CA ARG A 57 4.22 -32.96 -4.57
C ARG A 57 3.22 -31.81 -4.43
N PHE A 58 1.97 -31.98 -4.83
CA PHE A 58 0.96 -30.93 -4.65
C PHE A 58 0.70 -30.60 -3.18
N ARG A 59 0.70 -31.61 -2.30
CA ARG A 59 0.63 -31.36 -0.85
C ARG A 59 1.81 -30.55 -0.33
N SER A 60 3.02 -30.77 -0.84
CA SER A 60 4.20 -29.96 -0.47
C SER A 60 4.12 -28.52 -0.96
N LEU A 61 3.32 -28.26 -2.00
CA LEU A 61 3.03 -26.92 -2.53
C LEU A 61 1.83 -26.25 -1.82
N GLY A 62 1.32 -26.86 -0.74
CA GLY A 62 0.21 -26.30 0.04
C GLY A 62 -1.18 -26.54 -0.55
N MET A 63 -1.31 -27.27 -1.67
CA MET A 63 -2.62 -27.53 -2.28
C MET A 63 -3.48 -28.43 -1.38
N SER A 64 -4.78 -28.15 -1.34
CA SER A 64 -5.73 -28.93 -0.54
C SER A 64 -5.98 -30.31 -1.14
N ILE A 65 -6.34 -31.28 -0.31
CA ILE A 65 -6.66 -32.64 -0.77
C ILE A 65 -7.88 -32.66 -1.74
N PRO A 66 -8.97 -31.91 -1.49
CA PRO A 66 -10.06 -31.77 -2.46
C PRO A 66 -9.60 -31.27 -3.84
N ASP A 67 -8.74 -30.25 -3.88
CA ASP A 67 -8.26 -29.70 -5.16
C ASP A 67 -7.36 -30.68 -5.89
N ILE A 68 -6.47 -31.39 -5.16
CA ILE A 68 -5.65 -32.45 -5.75
C ILE A 68 -6.55 -33.56 -6.32
N LYS A 69 -7.65 -33.92 -5.63
CA LYS A 69 -8.59 -34.91 -6.13
C LYS A 69 -9.26 -34.41 -7.42
N ALA A 70 -9.77 -33.18 -7.44
CA ALA A 70 -10.36 -32.59 -8.64
C ALA A 70 -9.37 -32.53 -9.81
N LEU A 71 -8.12 -32.16 -9.54
CA LEU A 71 -7.03 -32.07 -10.51
C LEU A 71 -6.70 -33.44 -11.13
N LEU A 72 -6.69 -34.49 -10.31
CA LEU A 72 -6.34 -35.86 -10.73
C LEU A 72 -7.52 -36.60 -11.36
N SER A 73 -8.76 -36.22 -11.05
CA SER A 73 -9.96 -36.85 -11.60
C SER A 73 -10.45 -36.22 -12.91
N THR A 74 -9.91 -35.07 -13.32
CA THR A 74 -10.31 -34.41 -14.57
C THR A 74 -9.40 -34.79 -15.75
N ASP A 75 -10.02 -35.19 -16.85
CA ASP A 75 -9.38 -35.36 -18.16
C ASP A 75 -9.39 -34.08 -18.99
N ASP A 76 -10.15 -33.06 -18.55
CA ASP A 76 -10.18 -31.76 -19.20
C ASP A 76 -8.92 -30.93 -18.83
N ALA A 77 -8.12 -30.64 -19.85
CA ALA A 77 -6.92 -29.82 -19.71
C ALA A 77 -7.25 -28.38 -19.27
N GLY A 78 -8.43 -27.86 -19.65
CA GLY A 78 -8.91 -26.54 -19.22
C GLY A 78 -9.11 -26.48 -17.71
N ALA A 79 -9.97 -27.35 -17.17
CA ALA A 79 -10.22 -27.46 -15.73
C ALA A 79 -8.94 -27.75 -14.93
N ARG A 80 -8.04 -28.58 -15.44
CA ARG A 80 -6.75 -28.84 -14.78
C ARG A 80 -5.90 -27.57 -14.67
N THR A 81 -5.83 -26.81 -15.74
CA THR A 81 -5.08 -25.54 -15.79
C THR A 81 -5.69 -24.53 -14.82
N GLU A 82 -7.02 -24.42 -14.80
CA GLU A 82 -7.75 -23.52 -13.91
C GLU A 82 -7.47 -23.78 -12.42
N ILE A 83 -7.48 -25.05 -11.98
CA ILE A 83 -7.16 -25.41 -10.59
C ILE A 83 -5.73 -24.99 -10.22
N ILE A 84 -4.77 -25.23 -11.11
CA ILE A 84 -3.36 -24.88 -10.86
C ILE A 84 -3.18 -23.35 -10.82
N THR A 85 -3.77 -22.63 -11.78
CA THR A 85 -3.68 -21.17 -11.86
C THR A 85 -4.33 -20.53 -10.64
N THR A 86 -5.50 -21.00 -10.22
CA THR A 86 -6.19 -20.51 -9.00
C THR A 86 -5.30 -20.66 -7.76
N HIS A 87 -4.65 -21.83 -7.59
CA HIS A 87 -3.74 -22.05 -6.48
C HIS A 87 -2.49 -21.15 -6.57
N LEU A 88 -1.96 -20.93 -7.78
CA LEU A 88 -0.83 -20.04 -8.01
C LEU A 88 -1.17 -18.58 -7.62
N GLU A 89 -2.32 -18.07 -8.07
CA GLU A 89 -2.80 -16.72 -7.75
C GLU A 89 -2.97 -16.53 -6.23
N GLN A 90 -3.52 -17.53 -5.54
CA GLN A 90 -3.63 -17.51 -4.07
C GLN A 90 -2.26 -17.45 -3.38
N MET A 91 -1.26 -18.19 -3.89
CA MET A 91 0.11 -18.16 -3.36
C MET A 91 0.79 -16.81 -3.63
N GLU A 92 0.58 -16.22 -4.80
CA GLU A 92 1.11 -14.90 -5.16
C GLU A 92 0.52 -13.80 -4.29
N ALA A 93 -0.80 -13.84 -4.04
CA ALA A 93 -1.48 -12.92 -3.13
C ALA A 93 -0.94 -13.04 -1.68
N ALA A 94 -0.77 -14.27 -1.19
CA ALA A 94 -0.19 -14.50 0.15
C ALA A 94 1.26 -14.00 0.26
N LEU A 95 2.05 -14.13 -0.82
CA LEU A 95 3.42 -13.62 -0.88
C LEU A 95 3.45 -12.09 -0.86
N ALA A 96 2.57 -11.43 -1.61
CA ALA A 96 2.43 -9.97 -1.58
C ALA A 96 2.10 -9.48 -0.16
N GLN A 97 1.06 -10.04 0.45
CA GLN A 97 0.65 -9.70 1.82
C GLN A 97 1.79 -9.89 2.84
N THR A 98 2.56 -10.97 2.70
CA THR A 98 3.70 -11.24 3.59
C THR A 98 4.81 -10.21 3.40
N ARG A 99 5.10 -9.81 2.16
CA ARG A 99 6.09 -8.76 1.86
C ARG A 99 5.68 -7.43 2.44
N ASP A 100 4.41 -7.04 2.30
CA ASP A 100 3.87 -5.79 2.84
C ASP A 100 3.97 -5.79 4.37
N THR A 101 3.59 -6.90 5.00
CA THR A 101 3.71 -7.08 6.45
C THR A 101 5.16 -6.94 6.93
N VAL A 102 6.10 -7.55 6.21
CA VAL A 102 7.54 -7.42 6.53
C VAL A 102 8.03 -5.99 6.32
N GLY A 103 7.54 -5.29 5.30
CA GLY A 103 7.81 -3.87 5.07
C GLY A 103 7.39 -3.01 6.27
N ALA A 104 6.13 -3.12 6.68
CA ALA A 104 5.58 -2.42 7.85
C ALA A 104 6.34 -2.74 9.14
N LEU A 105 6.75 -4.00 9.36
CA LEU A 105 7.55 -4.37 10.53
C LEU A 105 8.96 -3.75 10.52
N ARG A 106 9.62 -3.67 9.35
CA ARG A 106 10.94 -3.02 9.22
C ARG A 106 10.86 -1.53 9.48
N GLU A 107 9.78 -0.91 9.01
CA GLU A 107 9.47 0.48 9.27
C GLU A 107 9.33 0.76 10.77
N LEU A 108 8.63 -0.09 11.52
CA LEU A 108 8.51 0.03 12.98
C LEU A 108 9.86 -0.12 13.72
N LEU A 109 10.80 -0.87 13.15
CA LEU A 109 12.15 -1.05 13.72
C LEU A 109 13.09 0.11 13.40
N THR A 110 12.71 1.02 12.49
CA THR A 110 13.56 2.15 12.12
C THR A 110 13.35 3.29 13.13
N PRO A 111 14.36 3.66 13.93
CA PRO A 111 14.21 4.75 14.90
C PRO A 111 13.86 6.05 14.18
N ALA A 112 12.90 6.81 14.70
CA ALA A 112 12.68 8.18 14.29
C ALA A 112 13.95 8.98 14.62
N ARG A 113 14.80 9.20 13.63
CA ARG A 113 15.99 10.03 13.78
C ARG A 113 15.52 11.49 13.75
N PRO A 114 16.02 12.36 14.64
CA PRO A 114 15.73 13.78 14.53
C PRO A 114 16.12 14.26 13.13
N PRO A 115 15.28 15.11 12.52
CA PRO A 115 15.51 15.53 11.16
C PRO A 115 16.81 16.34 11.08
N THR A 116 17.70 15.95 10.18
CA THR A 116 19.02 16.59 10.06
C THR A 116 19.00 17.92 9.31
N ASP A 117 17.88 18.28 8.68
CA ASP A 117 17.78 19.49 7.84
C ASP A 117 16.40 20.15 7.96
N VAL A 118 16.17 20.84 9.08
CA VAL A 118 15.00 21.71 9.26
C VAL A 118 15.43 23.15 9.00
N THR A 119 14.75 23.81 8.07
CA THR A 119 15.01 25.21 7.70
C THR A 119 13.90 26.12 8.21
N LEU A 120 14.24 27.32 8.67
CA LEU A 120 13.25 28.34 9.03
C LEU A 120 12.96 29.21 7.81
N ARG A 121 11.70 29.30 7.41
CA ARG A 121 11.26 30.04 6.22
C ARG A 121 10.20 31.06 6.58
N HIS A 122 10.37 32.28 6.09
CA HIS A 122 9.36 33.32 6.14
C HIS A 122 8.64 33.35 4.79
N GLU A 123 7.38 32.97 4.77
CA GLU A 123 6.59 32.99 3.54
C GLU A 123 5.68 34.23 3.53
N PRO A 124 5.75 35.08 2.49
CA PRO A 124 4.88 36.25 2.39
C PRO A 124 3.42 35.84 2.15
N ALA A 125 2.52 36.82 2.21
CA ALA A 125 1.15 36.58 1.80
C ALA A 125 1.11 36.14 0.33
N LEU A 126 0.38 35.07 0.05
CA LEU A 126 0.37 34.41 -1.26
C LEU A 126 -1.05 34.38 -1.83
N PRO A 127 -1.32 35.12 -2.92
CA PRO A 127 -2.55 34.97 -3.68
C PRO A 127 -2.61 33.58 -4.32
N VAL A 128 -3.71 32.88 -4.11
CA VAL A 128 -3.91 31.52 -4.58
C VAL A 128 -5.30 31.33 -5.16
N TRP A 129 -5.39 30.35 -6.03
CA TRP A 129 -6.64 29.68 -6.37
C TRP A 129 -6.73 28.40 -5.56
N ALA A 130 -7.88 28.19 -4.91
CA ALA A 130 -8.04 27.18 -3.89
C ALA A 130 -9.35 26.40 -4.05
N ILE A 131 -9.32 25.13 -3.64
CA ILE A 131 -10.48 24.29 -3.42
C ILE A 131 -10.43 23.83 -1.98
N SER A 132 -11.46 24.15 -1.21
CA SER A 132 -11.57 23.83 0.21
C SER A 132 -12.74 22.88 0.46
N ALA A 133 -12.57 21.90 1.33
CA ALA A 133 -13.64 21.05 1.83
C ALA A 133 -13.37 20.61 3.27
N VAL A 134 -14.43 20.26 4.01
CA VAL A 134 -14.31 19.48 5.24
C VAL A 134 -14.43 18.02 4.85
N ILE A 135 -13.39 17.24 5.12
CA ILE A 135 -13.28 15.84 4.70
C ILE A 135 -12.95 14.96 5.89
N ASP A 136 -13.29 13.68 5.79
CA ASP A 136 -12.71 12.64 6.63
C ASP A 136 -11.30 12.31 6.13
N VAL A 137 -10.37 11.95 7.02
CA VAL A 137 -8.99 11.60 6.64
C VAL A 137 -8.96 10.45 5.63
N SER A 138 -9.94 9.53 5.68
CA SER A 138 -10.00 8.38 4.78
C SER A 138 -10.33 8.77 3.33
N GLU A 139 -10.86 9.97 3.12
CA GLU A 139 -11.23 10.52 1.81
C GLU A 139 -10.11 11.40 1.21
N ILE A 140 -9.01 11.60 1.93
CA ILE A 140 -7.99 12.60 1.59
C ILE A 140 -7.34 12.34 0.23
N ASP A 141 -7.02 11.09 -0.12
CA ASP A 141 -6.34 10.76 -1.37
C ASP A 141 -7.22 11.02 -2.60
N ASP A 142 -8.49 10.62 -2.53
CA ASP A 142 -9.47 10.84 -3.58
C ASP A 142 -9.77 12.33 -3.76
N TRP A 143 -10.00 13.04 -2.64
CA TRP A 143 -10.24 14.47 -2.64
C TRP A 143 -9.03 15.27 -3.15
N PHE A 144 -7.82 14.89 -2.71
CA PHE A 144 -6.56 15.48 -3.15
C PHE A 144 -6.42 15.38 -4.66
N THR A 145 -6.57 14.16 -5.20
CA THR A 145 -6.39 13.88 -6.61
C THR A 145 -7.42 14.63 -7.46
N ALA A 146 -8.68 14.67 -7.03
CA ALA A 146 -9.75 15.41 -7.70
C ALA A 146 -9.52 16.92 -7.68
N SER A 147 -9.16 17.47 -6.53
CA SER A 147 -8.95 18.91 -6.32
C SER A 147 -7.73 19.41 -7.10
N LEU A 148 -6.61 18.67 -7.04
CA LEU A 148 -5.39 19.01 -7.79
C LEU A 148 -5.65 19.05 -9.30
N ARG A 149 -6.35 18.05 -9.83
CA ARG A 149 -6.73 18.01 -11.26
C ARG A 149 -7.59 19.22 -11.64
N THR A 150 -8.57 19.55 -10.81
CA THR A 150 -9.49 20.67 -11.06
C THR A 150 -8.76 22.01 -11.05
N LEU A 151 -7.90 22.25 -10.05
CA LEU A 151 -7.06 23.46 -9.98
C LEU A 151 -6.11 23.57 -11.17
N HIS A 152 -5.48 22.46 -11.56
CA HIS A 152 -4.57 22.47 -12.71
C HIS A 152 -5.29 22.79 -14.02
N GLN A 153 -6.50 22.26 -14.22
CA GLN A 153 -7.33 22.59 -15.39
C GLN A 153 -7.77 24.06 -15.36
N ALA A 154 -8.15 24.58 -14.19
CA ALA A 154 -8.50 25.98 -14.03
C ALA A 154 -7.34 26.89 -14.43
N VAL A 155 -6.13 26.65 -13.90
CA VAL A 155 -4.97 27.49 -14.24
C VAL A 155 -4.56 27.33 -15.71
N ALA A 156 -4.60 26.13 -16.29
CA ALA A 156 -4.26 25.92 -17.70
C ALA A 156 -5.16 26.69 -18.68
N THR A 157 -6.37 27.05 -18.28
CA THR A 157 -7.31 27.86 -19.07
C THR A 157 -7.23 29.36 -18.75
N ALA A 158 -6.47 29.75 -17.73
CA ALA A 158 -6.32 31.13 -17.31
C ALA A 158 -5.32 31.91 -18.20
N PRO A 159 -5.63 33.16 -18.60
CA PRO A 159 -4.68 33.99 -19.33
C PRO A 159 -3.45 34.34 -18.49
N GLY A 160 -2.24 34.08 -18.99
CA GLY A 160 -1.00 34.44 -18.27
C GLY A 160 -0.64 33.49 -17.12
N ALA A 161 -1.13 32.25 -17.17
CA ALA A 161 -0.71 31.20 -16.25
C ALA A 161 0.83 31.02 -16.24
N PRO A 162 1.46 30.89 -15.06
CA PRO A 162 2.90 30.66 -14.97
C PRO A 162 3.27 29.27 -15.52
N ASP A 163 4.43 29.19 -16.20
CA ASP A 163 4.96 27.95 -16.79
C ASP A 163 5.29 26.88 -15.74
N ALA A 164 5.63 27.30 -14.52
CA ALA A 164 5.92 26.44 -13.39
C ALA A 164 5.17 26.95 -12.16
N MET A 165 4.28 26.12 -11.63
CA MET A 165 3.57 26.36 -10.38
C MET A 165 3.81 25.17 -9.45
N VAL A 166 4.06 25.46 -8.18
CA VAL A 166 4.14 24.43 -7.14
C VAL A 166 2.79 24.42 -6.44
N PRO A 167 1.96 23.38 -6.64
CA PRO A 167 0.73 23.24 -5.88
C PRO A 167 1.05 23.00 -4.41
N GLY A 168 0.11 23.36 -3.55
CA GLY A 168 0.24 23.13 -2.12
C GLY A 168 -1.06 22.73 -1.46
N GLY A 169 -0.92 22.22 -0.24
CA GLY A 169 -2.02 21.84 0.63
C GLY A 169 -2.00 22.67 1.91
N LEU A 170 -3.17 22.96 2.44
CA LEU A 170 -3.36 23.49 3.79
C LEU A 170 -4.30 22.55 4.54
N TYR A 171 -3.79 22.00 5.63
CA TYR A 171 -4.49 21.00 6.42
C TYR A 171 -4.71 21.51 7.83
N GLU A 172 -5.96 21.75 8.19
CA GLU A 172 -6.30 22.11 9.56
C GLU A 172 -5.95 20.98 10.52
N ARG A 173 -5.52 21.34 11.73
CA ARG A 173 -5.07 20.36 12.74
C ARG A 173 -6.17 19.34 13.08
N ALA A 174 -7.44 19.75 13.03
CA ALA A 174 -8.58 18.87 13.26
C ALA A 174 -8.58 17.64 12.33
N LEU A 175 -8.10 17.77 11.09
CA LEU A 175 -8.02 16.64 10.16
C LEU A 175 -7.15 15.50 10.71
N PHE A 176 -6.07 15.84 11.43
CA PHE A 176 -5.17 14.86 12.04
C PHE A 176 -5.58 14.48 13.46
N LEU A 177 -6.18 15.41 14.21
CA LEU A 177 -6.51 15.22 15.63
C LEU A 177 -7.87 14.53 15.83
N GLU A 178 -8.81 14.78 14.93
CA GLU A 178 -10.22 14.36 15.03
C GLU A 178 -10.61 13.44 13.86
N GLN A 179 -9.67 13.12 12.96
CA GLN A 179 -9.90 12.38 11.71
C GLN A 179 -10.85 13.07 10.72
N GLN A 180 -11.27 14.31 11.02
CA GLN A 180 -12.13 15.12 10.19
C GLN A 180 -11.74 16.59 10.34
N GLY A 181 -11.60 17.29 9.23
CA GLY A 181 -11.20 18.69 9.27
C GLY A 181 -11.19 19.35 7.91
N ARG A 182 -10.94 20.67 7.89
CA ARG A 182 -10.83 21.39 6.63
C ARG A 182 -9.49 21.09 5.97
N ALA A 183 -9.55 20.70 4.71
CA ALA A 183 -8.41 20.63 3.80
C ALA A 183 -8.61 21.64 2.68
N THR A 184 -7.53 22.29 2.26
CA THR A 184 -7.52 23.25 1.15
C THR A 184 -6.37 22.92 0.22
N MET A 185 -6.69 22.55 -1.02
CA MET A 185 -5.69 22.46 -2.10
C MET A 185 -5.58 23.82 -2.76
N PHE A 186 -4.37 24.25 -3.09
CA PHE A 186 -4.14 25.54 -3.71
C PHE A 186 -3.03 25.52 -4.77
N VAL A 187 -3.10 26.49 -5.67
CA VAL A 187 -2.04 26.82 -6.62
C VAL A 187 -1.81 28.34 -6.60
N PRO A 188 -0.57 28.83 -6.70
CA PRO A 188 -0.31 30.25 -6.84
C PRO A 188 -1.03 30.82 -8.06
N ALA A 189 -1.80 31.90 -7.88
CA ALA A 189 -2.54 32.53 -8.96
C ALA A 189 -2.58 34.05 -8.77
N PRO A 190 -2.40 34.85 -9.84
CA PRO A 190 -2.43 36.30 -9.73
C PRO A 190 -3.84 36.79 -9.31
N PRO A 191 -3.93 37.80 -8.42
CA PRO A 191 -5.21 38.28 -7.86
C PRO A 191 -6.11 39.00 -8.86
N SER A 192 -5.64 39.26 -10.08
CA SER A 192 -6.35 40.00 -11.11
C SER A 192 -7.21 39.12 -12.03
N ILE A 193 -7.29 37.82 -11.78
CA ILE A 193 -8.04 36.87 -12.61
C ILE A 193 -9.12 36.22 -11.75
N ASP A 194 -10.38 36.38 -12.18
CA ASP A 194 -11.51 35.69 -11.56
C ASP A 194 -11.39 34.18 -11.81
N PRO A 195 -11.47 33.34 -10.76
CA PRO A 195 -11.40 31.90 -10.93
C PRO A 195 -12.70 31.35 -11.54
N PRO A 196 -12.66 30.17 -12.18
CA PRO A 196 -13.86 29.43 -12.55
C PRO A 196 -14.73 29.10 -11.33
N GLU A 197 -16.03 28.85 -11.52
CA GLU A 197 -17.03 28.67 -10.45
C GLU A 197 -16.65 27.62 -9.39
N ALA A 198 -15.90 26.58 -9.77
CA ALA A 198 -15.46 25.50 -8.87
C ALA A 198 -14.22 25.86 -8.00
N VAL A 199 -13.64 27.05 -8.16
CA VAL A 199 -12.37 27.47 -7.56
C VAL A 199 -12.55 28.82 -6.87
N GLN A 200 -11.93 28.99 -5.71
CA GLN A 200 -12.00 30.22 -4.92
C GLN A 200 -10.68 30.98 -5.00
N ALA A 201 -10.74 32.30 -5.17
CA ALA A 201 -9.56 33.15 -5.06
C ALA A 201 -9.38 33.55 -3.58
N GLU A 202 -8.24 33.17 -3.02
CA GLU A 202 -7.91 33.41 -1.61
C GLU A 202 -6.51 34.04 -1.50
N VAL A 203 -6.22 34.67 -0.36
CA VAL A 203 -4.86 35.12 -0.03
C VAL A 203 -4.43 34.41 1.22
N LEU A 204 -3.46 33.51 1.09
CA LEU A 204 -2.85 32.86 2.23
C LEU A 204 -2.04 33.90 3.01
N PRO A 205 -2.16 33.96 4.35
CA PRO A 205 -1.46 34.97 5.13
C PRO A 205 0.06 34.73 5.11
N ARG A 206 0.80 35.80 5.39
CA ARG A 206 2.23 35.71 5.73
C ARG A 206 2.38 34.85 6.99
N THR A 207 3.26 33.86 6.92
CA THR A 207 3.50 32.91 8.02
C THR A 207 4.97 32.51 8.08
N GLU A 208 5.45 32.23 9.28
CA GLU A 208 6.77 31.63 9.50
C GLU A 208 6.64 30.14 9.73
N PHE A 209 7.49 29.38 9.08
CA PHE A 209 7.46 27.92 9.09
C PHE A 209 8.82 27.34 9.46
N ALA A 210 8.79 26.27 10.25
CA ALA A 210 9.85 25.27 10.21
C ALA A 210 9.53 24.31 9.05
N VAL A 211 10.48 24.10 8.15
CA VAL A 211 10.28 23.35 6.92
C VAL A 211 11.20 22.14 6.89
N LEU A 212 10.62 20.98 6.56
CA LEU A 212 11.32 19.73 6.30
C LEU A 212 10.87 19.19 4.95
N THR A 213 11.84 18.75 4.13
CA THR A 213 11.55 18.15 2.82
C THR A 213 11.49 16.63 2.94
N HIS A 214 10.32 16.05 2.70
CA HIS A 214 10.09 14.62 2.57
C HIS A 214 10.33 14.18 1.12
N PRO A 215 11.13 13.12 0.87
CA PRO A 215 11.30 12.58 -0.48
C PRO A 215 10.07 11.76 -0.90
N GLY A 216 9.43 12.15 -2.00
CA GLY A 216 8.29 11.45 -2.57
C GLY A 216 6.93 12.01 -2.16
N GLY A 217 5.95 11.10 -2.14
CA GLY A 217 4.51 11.33 -1.96
C GLY A 217 4.06 11.31 -0.49
N HIS A 218 2.96 10.59 -0.24
CA HIS A 218 2.43 10.36 1.11
C HIS A 218 3.08 9.15 1.81
N ASP A 219 3.83 8.32 1.09
CA ASP A 219 4.46 7.11 1.62
C ASP A 219 5.50 7.43 2.71
N GLY A 220 5.19 7.06 3.97
CA GLY A 220 6.08 7.32 5.10
C GLY A 220 6.20 8.79 5.51
N ILE A 221 5.29 9.64 5.02
CA ILE A 221 5.24 11.07 5.35
C ILE A 221 4.96 11.30 6.84
N ASP A 222 4.25 10.38 7.49
CA ASP A 222 3.97 10.34 8.93
C ASP A 222 5.23 10.46 9.79
N ARG A 223 6.32 9.78 9.40
CA ARG A 223 7.62 9.89 10.07
C ARG A 223 8.26 11.26 9.91
N SER A 224 8.07 11.87 8.74
CA SER A 224 8.59 13.22 8.45
C SER A 224 7.83 14.28 9.25
N TYR A 225 6.51 14.13 9.37
CA TYR A 225 5.67 14.89 10.29
C TYR A 225 6.10 14.73 11.74
N ALA A 226 6.31 13.49 12.20
CA ALA A 226 6.75 13.22 13.57
C ALA A 226 8.11 13.85 13.86
N ALA A 227 9.08 13.69 12.95
CA ALA A 227 10.42 14.24 13.06
C ALA A 227 10.40 15.78 13.14
N LEU A 228 9.67 16.44 12.23
CA LEU A 228 9.51 17.90 12.24
C LEU A 228 8.78 18.38 13.50
N GLY A 229 7.70 17.70 13.89
CA GLY A 229 6.95 18.02 15.11
C GLY A 229 7.79 17.92 16.38
N ILE A 230 8.62 16.88 16.52
CA ILE A 230 9.59 16.75 17.63
C ILE A 230 10.53 17.94 17.62
N TYR A 231 11.17 18.22 16.48
CA TYR A 231 12.12 19.33 16.37
C TYR A 231 11.50 20.67 16.76
N VAL A 232 10.30 20.97 16.23
CA VAL A 232 9.57 22.21 16.52
C VAL A 232 9.26 22.32 18.01
N ASN A 233 8.80 21.25 18.66
CA ASN A 233 8.44 21.31 20.08
C ASN A 233 9.65 21.32 21.03
N GLU A 234 10.80 20.81 20.60
CA GLU A 234 12.04 20.85 21.39
C GLU A 234 12.82 22.16 21.23
N HIS A 235 12.76 22.80 20.06
CA HIS A 235 13.65 23.92 19.71
C HIS A 235 12.93 25.24 19.39
N LEU A 236 11.62 25.21 19.13
CA LEU A 236 10.84 26.36 18.65
C LEU A 236 9.50 26.47 19.41
N ILE A 237 8.67 27.44 19.01
CA ILE A 237 7.31 27.61 19.53
C ILE A 237 6.31 27.34 18.40
N SER A 238 5.59 26.22 18.50
CA SER A 238 4.54 25.86 17.53
C SER A 238 3.40 26.87 17.54
N SER A 239 2.94 27.25 16.36
CA SER A 239 1.68 27.96 16.17
C SER A 239 0.51 26.97 15.98
N GLN A 240 -0.71 27.45 16.19
CA GLN A 240 -1.96 26.67 16.07
C GLN A 240 -2.56 26.71 14.65
N GLY A 241 -1.90 27.36 13.70
CA GLY A 241 -2.35 27.41 12.31
C GLY A 241 -2.36 26.04 11.61
N PRO A 242 -2.97 25.95 10.41
CA PRO A 242 -2.93 24.75 9.58
C PRO A 242 -1.49 24.43 9.17
N ILE A 243 -1.22 23.14 8.95
CA ILE A 243 0.03 22.70 8.30
C ILE A 243 -0.06 23.06 6.83
N ARG A 244 1.02 23.63 6.28
CA ARG A 244 1.16 23.89 4.85
C ARG A 244 2.06 22.83 4.23
N GLU A 245 1.70 22.35 3.05
CA GLU A 245 2.54 21.48 2.24
C GLU A 245 2.76 22.10 0.86
N HIS A 246 3.93 21.83 0.26
CA HIS A 246 4.22 22.14 -1.14
C HIS A 246 4.68 20.88 -1.87
N TYR A 247 4.08 20.58 -3.02
CA TYR A 247 4.36 19.36 -3.79
C TYR A 247 5.31 19.66 -4.95
N VAL A 248 6.58 19.30 -4.78
CA VAL A 248 7.69 19.75 -5.63
C VAL A 248 8.08 18.70 -6.66
N GLY A 249 8.29 19.12 -7.90
CA GLY A 249 8.83 18.29 -8.98
C GLY A 249 7.76 17.57 -9.82
N GLY A 250 6.48 17.88 -9.62
CA GLY A 250 5.42 17.51 -10.57
C GLY A 250 5.62 18.21 -11.92
N THR A 251 5.04 17.64 -12.98
CA THR A 251 5.08 18.26 -14.33
C THR A 251 3.70 18.78 -14.72
N PRO A 252 3.57 19.75 -15.64
CA PRO A 252 2.26 20.20 -16.12
C PRO A 252 1.39 19.08 -16.71
N THR A 253 2.02 18.01 -17.21
CA THR A 253 1.32 16.83 -17.76
C THR A 253 0.98 15.79 -16.70
N ASP A 254 1.66 15.81 -15.55
CA ASP A 254 1.50 14.85 -14.46
C ASP A 254 1.82 15.54 -13.11
N PRO A 255 0.93 16.44 -12.64
CA PRO A 255 1.19 17.26 -11.45
C PRO A 255 1.12 16.45 -10.15
N ALA A 256 0.44 15.29 -10.17
CA ALA A 256 0.34 14.38 -9.03
C ALA A 256 1.62 13.55 -8.82
N ARG A 257 2.52 13.51 -9.81
CA ARG A 257 3.79 12.78 -9.73
C ARG A 257 4.93 13.69 -9.28
N PHE A 258 4.77 14.28 -8.10
CA PHE A 258 5.81 15.07 -7.46
C PHE A 258 6.89 14.18 -6.85
N THR A 259 8.10 14.74 -6.73
CA THR A 259 9.29 14.04 -6.26
C THR A 259 9.61 14.32 -4.78
N ALA A 260 8.98 15.32 -4.20
CA ALA A 260 9.15 15.70 -2.81
C ALA A 260 7.94 16.49 -2.28
N THR A 261 7.71 16.41 -0.97
CA THR A 261 6.76 17.24 -0.23
C THR A 261 7.52 18.09 0.76
N GLU A 262 7.45 19.42 0.66
CA GLU A 262 7.89 20.30 1.74
C GLU A 262 6.78 20.41 2.78
N ILE A 263 7.03 19.91 3.99
CA ILE A 263 6.12 20.04 5.13
C ILE A 263 6.49 21.31 5.88
N CYS A 264 5.59 22.28 5.93
CA CYS A 264 5.77 23.59 6.53
C CYS A 264 4.93 23.69 7.81
N TRP A 265 5.59 23.51 8.96
CA TRP A 265 4.98 23.58 10.28
C TRP A 265 4.96 25.02 10.79
N PRO A 266 3.80 25.61 11.08
CA PRO A 266 3.72 27.03 11.44
C PRO A 266 4.31 27.26 12.83
N ILE A 267 5.16 28.27 12.95
CA ILE A 267 5.83 28.64 14.20
C ILE A 267 5.60 30.12 14.51
N PHE A 268 5.74 30.49 15.78
CA PHE A 268 5.82 31.90 16.15
C PHE A 268 7.23 32.43 15.90
N GLY A 269 7.33 33.55 15.18
CA GLY A 269 8.61 34.20 14.95
C GLY A 269 9.25 34.66 16.24
N THR A 270 10.50 34.26 16.44
CA THR A 270 11.34 34.68 17.57
C THR A 270 12.16 35.93 17.25
N THR A 271 12.13 36.42 16.02
CA THR A 271 12.76 37.69 15.65
C THR A 271 11.82 38.85 15.99
N ALA A 272 12.20 39.64 17.00
CA ALA A 272 11.57 40.91 17.29
C ALA A 272 11.49 41.75 16.00
N SER A 273 10.28 42.20 15.65
CA SER A 273 10.06 43.23 14.65
C SER A 273 11.00 44.39 14.94
N SER A 274 12.04 44.56 14.14
CA SER A 274 12.79 45.81 14.13
C SER A 274 11.92 46.79 13.35
N GLU A 275 11.33 47.73 14.09
CA GLU A 275 10.63 48.92 13.57
C GLU A 275 11.52 49.76 12.65
#